data_AF-A0AA96WK03-F1
#
_entry.id   AF-A0AA96WK03-F1
#
_cell.length_a   1.000
_cell.length_b   1.000
_cell.length_c   1.000
_cell.angle_alpha   90.00
_cell.angle_beta   90.00
_cell.angle_gamma   90.00
#
_symmetry.space_group_name_H-M   'P 1'
#
loop_
_entity.id
_entity.type
_entity.pdbx_description
1 polymer ?
#
loop_
_entity_poly.entity_id
_entity_poly.type
_entity_poly.pdbx_seq_one_letter_code
_entity_poly.pdbx_strand_id
1 'polypeptide(L)'
;MDHYESEVNGPGCRAVIWLQGCLRECPGCFNPASWSFEINQLIAVDTLVEKILSNPRNQGVTFSGGEPFWQAPALIDLARRVKAAGLNVMSFTGFTLEQLRSPQAPAGVQGLLEQLDILIDGAYVQSLAIHSPDSLVSSSNQRVHLFNPALQDQLTWASDQIEIHILKDGSRIVTGYRGQLSLVESER
;
A
#
# COMPACT_ATOMS: atom_id res chain seq x y z
N MET A 1 -8.49 -11.48 -10.34
CA MET A 1 -7.10 -11.25 -9.87
C MET A 1 -6.96 -12.18 -8.68
N ASP A 2 -6.24 -13.29 -8.87
CA ASP A 2 -6.37 -14.48 -7.99
C ASP A 2 -5.17 -14.63 -7.04
N HIS A 3 -4.22 -13.67 -7.06
CA HIS A 3 -3.05 -13.65 -6.19
C HIS A 3 -2.83 -12.22 -5.67
N TYR A 4 -3.08 -12.02 -4.37
CA TYR A 4 -2.88 -10.75 -3.65
C TYR A 4 -1.54 -10.73 -2.90
N GLU A 5 -0.75 -11.78 -3.01
CA GLU A 5 0.49 -11.98 -2.27
C GLU A 5 1.57 -10.99 -2.73
N SER A 6 2.28 -10.44 -1.75
CA SER A 6 3.46 -9.61 -1.94
C SER A 6 4.41 -9.80 -0.76
N GLU A 7 5.70 -9.77 -1.05
CA GLU A 7 6.82 -9.70 -0.10
C GLU A 7 7.54 -8.34 -0.17
N VAL A 8 7.23 -7.50 -1.16
CA VAL A 8 7.88 -6.19 -1.36
C VAL A 8 7.05 -4.98 -0.89
N ASN A 9 5.79 -5.19 -0.47
CA ASN A 9 4.86 -4.13 -0.07
C ASN A 9 4.61 -4.05 1.46
N GLY A 10 5.52 -4.56 2.28
CA GLY A 10 5.42 -4.54 3.74
C GLY A 10 6.10 -5.74 4.40
N PRO A 11 6.12 -5.82 5.73
CA PRO A 11 6.74 -6.94 6.43
C PRO A 11 6.05 -8.27 6.14
N GLY A 12 6.85 -9.28 5.79
CA GLY A 12 6.42 -10.63 5.49
C GLY A 12 5.58 -10.75 4.22
N CYS A 13 5.17 -11.98 3.92
CA CYS A 13 4.18 -12.25 2.87
C CYS A 13 2.83 -11.66 3.28
N ARG A 14 2.19 -10.87 2.42
CA ARG A 14 0.96 -10.15 2.76
C ARG A 14 0.06 -9.92 1.57
N ALA A 15 -1.23 -9.67 1.86
CA ALA A 15 -2.18 -9.27 0.84
C ALA A 15 -2.08 -7.78 0.55
N VAL A 16 -1.97 -7.35 -0.71
CA VAL A 16 -2.02 -5.93 -1.08
C VAL A 16 -3.36 -5.58 -1.71
N ILE A 17 -4.03 -4.58 -1.13
CA ILE A 17 -5.25 -3.99 -1.67
C ILE A 17 -4.87 -2.70 -2.40
N TRP A 18 -4.99 -2.73 -3.72
CA TRP A 18 -4.77 -1.59 -4.60
C TRP A 18 -6.07 -0.80 -4.76
N LEU A 19 -6.21 0.29 -4.03
CA LEU A 19 -7.41 1.12 -4.06
C LEU A 19 -7.43 2.05 -5.28
N GLN A 20 -8.63 2.49 -5.65
CA GLN A 20 -8.90 3.43 -6.74
C GLN A 20 -9.33 4.79 -6.15
N GLY A 21 -8.95 5.89 -6.80
CA GLY A 21 -9.23 7.27 -6.42
C GLY A 21 -8.05 7.94 -5.71
N CYS A 22 -7.46 8.97 -6.32
CA CYS A 22 -6.48 9.85 -5.68
C CYS A 22 -6.40 11.21 -6.39
N LEU A 23 -6.58 12.30 -5.64
CA LEU A 23 -6.56 13.67 -6.17
C LEU A 23 -5.15 14.30 -6.25
N ARG A 24 -4.10 13.57 -5.84
CA ARG A 24 -2.77 14.16 -5.70
C ARG A 24 -1.98 14.21 -7.00
N GLU A 25 -2.21 13.25 -7.88
CA GLU A 25 -1.59 13.15 -9.20
C GLU A 25 -0.07 13.43 -9.18
N CYS A 26 0.64 12.84 -8.20
CA CYS A 26 2.05 13.14 -7.98
C CYS A 26 2.87 12.92 -9.26
N PRO A 27 3.73 13.87 -9.67
CA PRO A 27 4.69 13.63 -10.74
C PRO A 27 5.55 12.39 -10.44
N GLY A 28 5.61 11.45 -11.38
CA GLY A 28 6.33 10.19 -11.20
C GLY A 28 5.64 9.17 -10.28
N CYS A 29 4.33 9.30 -10.02
CA CYS A 29 3.56 8.30 -9.27
C CYS A 29 3.71 6.90 -9.87
N PHE A 30 3.87 5.88 -9.00
CA PHE A 30 3.93 4.48 -9.44
C PHE A 30 2.58 3.93 -9.92
N ASN A 31 1.46 4.51 -9.46
CA ASN A 31 0.12 4.00 -9.74
C ASN A 31 -0.79 5.07 -10.40
N PRO A 32 -0.41 5.68 -11.54
CA PRO A 32 -1.24 6.74 -12.14
C PRO A 32 -2.63 6.24 -12.57
N ALA A 33 -2.75 4.94 -12.89
CA ALA A 33 -4.04 4.31 -13.19
C ALA A 33 -5.04 4.34 -12.02
N SER A 34 -4.55 4.49 -10.78
CA SER A 34 -5.41 4.55 -9.59
C SER A 34 -5.99 5.96 -9.32
N TRP A 35 -5.67 6.99 -10.11
CA TRP A 35 -6.11 8.36 -9.83
C TRP A 35 -7.62 8.57 -10.02
N SER A 36 -8.18 7.99 -11.09
CA SER A 36 -9.60 8.15 -11.43
C SER A 36 -10.49 7.72 -10.27
N PHE A 37 -11.57 8.46 -10.01
CA PHE A 37 -12.64 8.05 -9.08
C PHE A 37 -13.76 7.27 -9.79
N GLU A 38 -13.63 7.02 -11.10
CA GLU A 38 -14.53 6.14 -11.81
C GLU A 38 -14.43 4.72 -11.26
N ILE A 39 -15.58 4.07 -11.14
CA ILE A 39 -15.67 2.72 -10.58
C ILE A 39 -15.01 1.75 -11.56
N ASN A 40 -13.87 1.21 -11.15
CA ASN A 40 -13.19 0.11 -11.86
C ASN A 40 -13.78 -1.25 -11.43
N GLN A 41 -13.63 -1.59 -10.14
CA GLN A 41 -14.17 -2.82 -9.58
C GLN A 41 -14.71 -2.58 -8.16
N LEU A 42 -15.97 -2.97 -7.91
CA LEU A 42 -16.53 -3.05 -6.57
C LEU A 42 -16.33 -4.46 -6.02
N ILE A 43 -15.77 -4.56 -4.81
CA ILE A 43 -15.54 -5.82 -4.12
C ILE A 43 -16.10 -5.69 -2.70
N ALA A 44 -16.89 -6.67 -2.27
CA ALA A 44 -17.40 -6.72 -0.90
C ALA A 44 -16.27 -7.01 0.10
N VAL A 45 -16.35 -6.40 1.29
CA VAL A 45 -15.37 -6.64 2.36
C VAL A 45 -15.34 -8.12 2.75
N ASP A 46 -16.50 -8.79 2.81
CA ASP A 46 -16.58 -10.24 3.06
C ASP A 46 -15.75 -11.05 2.07
N THR A 47 -15.87 -10.75 0.78
CA THR A 47 -15.09 -11.41 -0.27
C THR A 47 -13.60 -11.16 -0.12
N LEU A 48 -13.18 -9.96 0.30
CA LEU A 48 -11.77 -9.67 0.55
C LEU A 48 -11.26 -10.45 1.76
N VAL A 49 -12.00 -10.48 2.87
CA VAL A 49 -11.62 -11.22 4.08
C VAL A 49 -11.46 -12.70 3.79
N GLU A 50 -12.45 -13.33 3.14
CA GLU A 50 -12.39 -14.74 2.75
C GLU A 50 -11.13 -15.04 1.91
N LYS A 51 -10.87 -14.22 0.90
CA LYS A 51 -9.70 -14.38 0.03
C LYS A 51 -8.39 -14.21 0.79
N ILE A 52 -8.27 -13.17 1.61
CA ILE A 52 -7.06 -12.90 2.39
C ILE A 52 -6.78 -14.05 3.36
N LEU A 53 -7.80 -14.52 4.09
CA LEU A 53 -7.63 -15.57 5.10
C LEU A 53 -7.47 -16.97 4.48
N SER A 54 -7.91 -17.17 3.24
CA SER A 54 -7.70 -18.44 2.53
C SER A 54 -6.23 -18.73 2.20
N ASN A 55 -5.37 -17.71 2.19
CA ASN A 55 -3.93 -17.89 1.98
C ASN A 55 -3.19 -17.92 3.33
N PRO A 56 -2.72 -19.09 3.80
CA PRO A 56 -2.05 -19.21 5.09
C PRO A 56 -0.67 -18.56 5.14
N ARG A 57 -0.10 -18.14 4.00
CA ARG A 57 1.17 -17.40 3.96
C ARG A 57 1.01 -15.93 4.32
N ASN A 58 -0.20 -15.39 4.23
CA ASN A 58 -0.45 -14.00 4.59
C ASN A 58 -0.18 -13.80 6.08
N GLN A 59 0.74 -12.90 6.38
CA GLN A 59 1.07 -12.41 7.72
C GLN A 59 0.43 -11.04 7.97
N GLY A 60 0.00 -10.36 6.90
CA GLY A 60 -0.61 -9.04 6.99
C GLY A 60 -1.40 -8.62 5.75
N VAL A 61 -1.88 -7.38 5.79
CA VAL A 61 -2.53 -6.68 4.68
C VAL A 61 -1.92 -5.29 4.50
N THR A 62 -1.67 -4.89 3.26
CA THR A 62 -1.23 -3.53 2.88
C THR A 62 -2.33 -2.82 2.11
N PHE A 63 -2.69 -1.62 2.54
CA PHE A 63 -3.51 -0.70 1.76
C PHE A 63 -2.61 0.25 0.95
N SER A 64 -2.77 0.26 -0.37
CA SER A 64 -1.95 1.04 -1.32
C SER A 64 -2.78 1.45 -2.55
N GLY A 65 -2.13 1.86 -3.64
CA GLY A 65 -2.78 2.23 -4.90
C GLY A 65 -3.08 3.71 -5.01
N GLY A 66 -4.37 4.07 -4.95
CA GLY A 66 -4.84 5.45 -4.91
C GLY A 66 -4.55 6.09 -3.56
N GLU A 67 -5.58 6.57 -2.88
CA GLU A 67 -5.45 7.09 -1.52
C GLU A 67 -6.37 6.30 -0.56
N PRO A 68 -5.81 5.39 0.26
CA PRO A 68 -6.59 4.51 1.13
C PRO A 68 -7.57 5.24 2.05
N PHE A 69 -7.20 6.43 2.55
CA PHE A 69 -8.04 7.17 3.49
C PHE A 69 -9.31 7.76 2.84
N TRP A 70 -9.45 7.77 1.51
CA TRP A 70 -10.73 8.10 0.87
C TRP A 70 -11.79 7.00 1.01
N GLN A 71 -11.37 5.77 1.33
CA GLN A 71 -12.26 4.62 1.48
C GLN A 71 -12.23 4.05 2.91
N ALA A 72 -11.89 4.89 3.89
CA ALA A 72 -11.65 4.49 5.28
C ALA A 72 -12.78 3.65 5.91
N PRO A 73 -14.09 3.95 5.74
CA PRO A 73 -15.15 3.15 6.36
C PRO A 73 -15.11 1.65 6.01
N ALA A 74 -14.87 1.29 4.75
CA ALA A 74 -14.77 -0.10 4.32
C ALA A 74 -13.45 -0.74 4.79
N LEU A 75 -12.35 0.04 4.77
CA LEU A 75 -11.05 -0.43 5.23
C LEU A 75 -11.01 -0.69 6.74
N ILE A 76 -11.78 0.05 7.54
CA ILE A 76 -11.91 -0.22 8.99
C ILE A 76 -12.50 -1.60 9.24
N ASP A 77 -13.59 -1.94 8.55
CA ASP A 77 -14.24 -3.25 8.70
C ASP A 77 -13.30 -4.39 8.28
N LEU A 78 -12.66 -4.22 7.12
CA LEU A 78 -11.65 -5.15 6.63
C LEU A 78 -10.51 -5.35 7.64
N ALA A 79 -9.92 -4.24 8.11
CA ALA A 79 -8.79 -4.25 9.03
C ALA A 79 -9.14 -4.93 10.37
N ARG A 80 -10.31 -4.64 10.94
CA ARG A 80 -10.78 -5.29 12.18
C ARG A 80 -10.85 -6.81 12.03
N ARG A 81 -11.41 -7.28 10.92
CA ARG A 81 -11.62 -8.71 10.68
C ARG A 81 -10.32 -9.47 10.44
N VAL A 82 -9.39 -8.91 9.66
CA VAL A 82 -8.09 -9.56 9.43
C VAL A 82 -7.20 -9.52 10.69
N LYS A 83 -7.28 -8.46 11.50
CA LYS A 83 -6.59 -8.40 12.80
C LYS A 83 -7.15 -9.39 13.80
N ALA A 84 -8.48 -9.58 13.84
CA ALA A 84 -9.10 -10.61 14.66
C ALA A 84 -8.63 -12.03 14.29
N ALA A 85 -8.18 -12.24 13.05
CA ALA A 85 -7.56 -13.47 12.58
C ALA A 85 -6.03 -13.52 12.79
N GLY A 86 -5.43 -12.52 13.44
CA GLY A 86 -4.00 -12.48 13.77
C GLY A 86 -3.09 -11.82 12.73
N LEU A 87 -3.64 -11.21 11.67
CA LEU A 87 -2.86 -10.52 10.65
C LEU A 87 -2.53 -9.08 11.06
N ASN A 88 -1.37 -8.55 10.66
CA ASN A 88 -1.04 -7.12 10.81
C ASN A 88 -1.55 -6.29 9.64
N VAL A 89 -1.78 -4.99 9.85
CA VAL A 89 -2.31 -4.08 8.83
C VAL A 89 -1.39 -2.88 8.68
N MET A 90 -1.07 -2.53 7.43
CA MET A 90 -0.34 -1.30 7.12
C MET A 90 -1.00 -0.51 6.00
N SER A 91 -0.70 0.78 5.94
CA SER A 91 -1.15 1.64 4.85
C SER A 91 -0.03 2.54 4.36
N PHE A 92 0.06 2.70 3.04
CA PHE A 92 0.66 3.89 2.43
C PHE A 92 -0.40 4.98 2.34
N THR A 93 -0.01 6.24 2.41
CA THR A 93 -0.92 7.38 2.19
C THR A 93 -0.16 8.60 1.69
N GLY A 94 -0.82 9.43 0.89
CA GLY A 94 -0.28 10.72 0.50
C GLY A 94 -0.51 11.83 1.54
N PHE A 95 -1.27 11.57 2.60
CA PHE A 95 -1.42 12.49 3.73
C PHE A 95 -0.26 12.32 4.70
N THR A 96 0.15 13.38 5.39
CA THR A 96 0.98 13.22 6.59
C THR A 96 0.12 12.81 7.78
N LEU A 97 0.71 12.18 8.79
CA LEU A 97 0.00 11.82 10.02
C LEU A 97 -0.62 13.05 10.71
N GLU A 98 0.05 14.21 10.63
CA GLU A 98 -0.49 15.47 11.13
C GLU A 98 -1.74 15.91 10.36
N GLN A 99 -1.75 15.76 9.03
CA GLN A 99 -2.94 16.02 8.22
C GLN A 99 -4.09 15.06 8.57
N LEU A 100 -3.79 13.78 8.77
CA LEU A 100 -4.77 12.76 9.18
C LEU A 100 -5.33 13.01 10.59
N ARG A 101 -4.58 13.66 11.47
CA ARG A 101 -5.03 14.06 12.81
C ARG A 101 -5.68 15.45 12.85
N SER A 102 -5.71 16.16 11.73
CA SER A 102 -6.29 17.49 11.66
C SER A 102 -7.83 17.43 11.62
N PRO A 103 -8.53 18.52 12.02
CA PRO A 103 -9.98 18.63 11.85
C PRO A 103 -10.47 18.53 10.40
N GLN A 104 -9.58 18.70 9.42
CA GLN A 104 -9.87 18.64 7.99
C GLN A 104 -9.68 17.22 7.40
N ALA A 105 -9.33 16.24 8.24
CA ALA A 105 -9.13 14.87 7.80
C ALA A 105 -10.42 14.26 7.23
N PRO A 106 -10.31 13.37 6.22
CA PRO A 106 -11.46 12.62 5.71
C PRO A 106 -12.25 11.86 6.79
N ALA A 107 -13.53 11.58 6.51
CA ALA A 107 -14.36 10.82 7.43
C ALA A 107 -13.80 9.41 7.68
N GLY A 108 -13.82 8.95 8.93
CA GLY A 108 -13.33 7.62 9.30
C GLY A 108 -11.81 7.50 9.45
N VAL A 109 -11.03 8.57 9.24
CA VAL A 109 -9.57 8.52 9.36
C VAL A 109 -9.10 8.03 10.72
N GLN A 110 -9.69 8.52 11.82
CA GLN A 110 -9.30 8.09 13.17
C GLN A 110 -9.55 6.60 13.38
N GLY A 111 -10.74 6.12 12.96
CA GLY A 111 -11.08 4.71 13.06
C GLY A 111 -10.13 3.82 12.25
N LEU A 112 -9.65 4.27 11.08
CA LEU A 112 -8.68 3.52 10.29
C LEU A 112 -7.29 3.55 10.94
N LEU A 113 -6.82 4.73 11.40
CA LEU A 113 -5.53 4.86 12.10
C LEU A 113 -5.44 3.92 13.32
N GLU A 114 -6.51 3.78 14.09
CA GLU A 114 -6.59 2.85 15.23
C GLU A 114 -6.41 1.38 14.84
N GLN A 115 -6.65 1.01 13.58
CA GLN A 115 -6.44 -0.36 13.12
C GLN A 115 -5.03 -0.58 12.55
N LEU A 116 -4.28 0.46 12.20
CA LEU A 116 -2.97 0.29 11.56
C LEU A 116 -1.91 -0.15 12.57
N ASP A 117 -1.02 -1.04 12.13
CA ASP A 117 0.21 -1.41 12.82
C ASP A 117 1.40 -0.59 12.31
N ILE A 118 1.40 -0.27 11.01
CA ILE A 118 2.42 0.55 10.33
C ILE A 118 1.72 1.55 9.39
N LEU A 119 2.22 2.79 9.34
CA LEU A 119 1.80 3.80 8.37
C LEU A 119 3.03 4.39 7.68
N ILE A 120 3.04 4.39 6.36
CA ILE A 120 3.96 5.17 5.55
C ILE A 120 3.24 6.41 5.05
N ASP A 121 3.63 7.58 5.55
CA ASP A 121 2.91 8.83 5.31
C ASP A 121 3.61 9.76 4.30
N GLY A 122 2.86 10.72 3.79
CA GLY A 122 3.36 11.78 2.90
C GLY A 122 3.26 11.47 1.40
N ALA A 123 2.95 12.49 0.62
CA ALA A 123 2.91 12.40 -0.83
C ALA A 123 4.31 12.08 -1.40
N TYR A 124 4.34 11.33 -2.50
CA TYR A 124 5.56 11.17 -3.28
C TYR A 124 5.98 12.52 -3.88
N VAL A 125 7.26 12.87 -3.72
CA VAL A 125 7.87 14.08 -4.28
C VAL A 125 9.06 13.67 -5.13
N GLN A 126 8.95 13.83 -6.45
CA GLN A 126 9.97 13.39 -7.41
C GLN A 126 11.37 13.97 -7.15
N SER A 127 11.45 15.25 -6.76
CA SER A 127 12.73 15.90 -6.44
C SER A 127 13.39 15.38 -5.15
N LEU A 128 12.64 14.61 -4.35
CA LEU A 128 13.08 14.01 -3.09
C LEU A 128 13.11 12.48 -3.19
N ALA A 129 13.01 11.92 -4.40
CA ALA A 129 12.95 10.49 -4.62
C ALA A 129 14.17 9.78 -4.02
N ILE A 130 13.90 8.65 -3.36
CA ILE A 130 14.94 7.74 -2.85
C ILE A 130 14.99 6.52 -3.77
N HIS A 131 16.19 6.20 -4.23
CA HIS A 131 16.47 5.05 -5.11
C HIS A 131 17.29 3.95 -4.41
N SER A 132 17.32 3.98 -3.08
CA SER A 132 17.99 2.95 -2.29
C SER A 132 17.06 1.74 -2.13
N PRO A 133 17.53 0.52 -2.40
CA PRO A 133 16.73 -0.69 -2.24
C PRO A 133 16.35 -0.96 -0.78
N ASP A 134 17.14 -0.45 0.17
CA ASP A 134 16.90 -0.65 1.62
C ASP A 134 15.95 0.40 2.21
N SER A 135 15.40 1.30 1.39
CA SER A 135 14.50 2.34 1.87
C SER A 135 13.05 1.87 1.95
N LEU A 136 12.44 2.06 3.12
CA LEU A 136 11.01 1.80 3.32
C LEU A 136 10.11 2.90 2.73
N VAL A 137 10.70 4.00 2.25
CA VAL A 137 10.01 5.18 1.71
C VAL A 137 10.54 5.56 0.33
N SER A 138 9.65 6.06 -0.52
CA SER A 138 9.98 6.35 -1.92
C SER A 138 10.45 7.79 -2.14
N SER A 139 10.18 8.69 -1.20
CA SER A 139 10.75 10.04 -1.17
C SER A 139 11.09 10.48 0.26
N SER A 140 12.14 11.28 0.43
CA SER A 140 12.72 11.61 1.75
C SER A 140 11.84 12.45 2.66
N ASN A 141 10.73 13.00 2.14
CA ASN A 141 9.71 13.67 2.95
C ASN A 141 8.74 12.70 3.63
N GLN A 142 8.69 11.45 3.20
CA GLN A 142 7.80 10.42 3.75
C GLN A 142 8.36 9.84 5.03
N ARG A 143 7.49 9.36 5.92
CA ARG A 143 7.91 8.84 7.23
C ARG A 143 7.24 7.49 7.51
N VAL A 144 7.99 6.64 8.22
CA VAL A 144 7.49 5.38 8.75
C VAL A 144 6.99 5.64 10.17
N HIS A 145 5.73 5.36 10.43
CA HIS A 145 5.13 5.39 11.77
C HIS A 145 4.81 3.96 12.19
N LEU A 146 5.42 3.52 13.29
CA LEU A 146 5.16 2.21 13.88
C LEU A 146 4.18 2.36 15.04
N PHE A 147 2.96 1.84 14.89
CA PHE A 147 1.95 1.82 15.93
C PHE A 147 1.96 0.53 16.75
N ASN A 148 2.48 -0.56 16.17
CA ASN A 148 2.67 -1.83 16.84
C ASN A 148 4.17 -2.13 17.07
N PRO A 149 4.70 -1.92 18.28
CA PRO A 149 6.12 -2.14 18.58
C PRO A 149 6.61 -3.56 18.31
N ALA A 150 5.73 -4.57 18.26
CA ALA A 150 6.11 -5.95 17.96
C ALA A 150 6.65 -6.15 16.53
N LEU A 151 6.43 -5.19 15.63
CA LEU A 151 6.94 -5.22 14.26
C LEU A 151 8.25 -4.42 14.07
N GLN A 152 8.84 -3.87 15.15
CA GLN A 152 10.06 -3.05 15.08
C GLN A 152 11.21 -3.75 14.34
N ASP A 153 11.41 -5.04 14.61
CA ASP A 153 12.48 -5.84 14.00
C ASP A 153 12.11 -6.39 12.61
N GLN A 154 10.90 -6.10 12.13
CA GLN A 154 10.39 -6.53 10.82
C GLN A 154 10.40 -5.39 9.79
N LEU A 155 10.93 -4.22 10.14
CA LEU A 155 11.07 -3.07 9.24
C LEU A 155 12.23 -3.24 8.24
N THR A 156 12.28 -4.40 7.57
CA THR A 156 13.40 -4.85 6.72
C THR A 156 12.93 -5.40 5.37
N TRP A 157 11.67 -5.17 4.99
CA TRP A 157 11.10 -5.67 3.73
C TRP A 157 11.57 -4.90 2.50
N ALA A 158 12.11 -3.69 2.69
CA ALA A 158 12.71 -2.94 1.60
C ALA A 158 13.86 -3.76 1.02
N SER A 159 13.80 -4.00 -0.29
CA SER A 159 14.80 -4.74 -1.04
C SER A 159 14.86 -4.25 -2.48
N ASP A 160 15.83 -4.75 -3.24
CA ASP A 160 15.95 -4.54 -4.69
C ASP A 160 15.00 -5.44 -5.51
N GLN A 161 14.09 -6.14 -4.83
CA GLN A 161 13.14 -7.03 -5.47
C GLN A 161 11.98 -6.25 -6.11
N ILE A 162 11.57 -6.74 -7.27
CA ILE A 162 10.44 -6.25 -8.03
C ILE A 162 9.49 -7.43 -8.26
N GLU A 163 8.21 -7.21 -7.98
CA GLU A 163 7.14 -8.15 -8.30
C GLU A 163 6.47 -7.73 -9.61
N ILE A 164 6.30 -8.70 -10.51
CA ILE A 164 5.61 -8.51 -11.79
C ILE A 164 4.42 -9.46 -11.83
N HIS A 165 3.21 -8.90 -11.78
CA HIS A 165 1.97 -9.67 -11.86
C HIS A 165 1.46 -9.57 -13.30
N ILE A 166 1.43 -10.71 -14.00
CA ILE A 166 0.85 -10.81 -15.34
C ILE A 166 -0.62 -11.22 -15.20
N LEU A 167 -1.52 -10.36 -15.64
CA LEU A 167 -2.96 -10.59 -15.55
C LEU A 167 -3.46 -11.45 -16.72
N LYS A 168 -4.68 -12.02 -16.57
CA LYS A 168 -5.28 -12.91 -17.58
C LYS A 168 -5.50 -12.24 -18.94
N ASP A 169 -5.60 -10.91 -18.96
CA ASP A 169 -5.71 -10.09 -20.17
C ASP A 169 -4.36 -9.70 -20.79
N GLY A 170 -3.24 -10.16 -20.21
CA GLY A 170 -1.88 -9.87 -20.65
C GLY A 170 -1.30 -8.56 -20.11
N SER A 171 -2.06 -7.77 -19.35
CA SER A 171 -1.54 -6.57 -18.68
C SER A 171 -0.58 -6.93 -17.54
N ARG A 172 0.27 -5.97 -17.16
CA ARG A 172 1.33 -6.16 -16.16
C ARG A 172 1.21 -5.12 -15.05
N ILE A 173 1.22 -5.58 -13.80
CA ILE A 173 1.43 -4.72 -12.63
C ILE A 173 2.86 -4.95 -12.16
N VAL A 174 3.61 -3.87 -11.97
CA VAL A 174 4.99 -3.92 -11.46
C VAL A 174 5.02 -3.16 -10.14
N THR A 175 5.47 -3.82 -9.07
CA THR A 175 5.57 -3.24 -7.73
C THR A 175 6.89 -3.62 -7.08
N GLY A 176 7.27 -2.92 -6.01
CA GLY A 176 8.59 -3.04 -5.36
C GLY A 176 9.55 -1.94 -5.83
N TYR A 177 10.70 -1.84 -5.16
CA TYR A 177 11.67 -0.81 -5.49
C TYR A 177 12.46 -1.21 -6.73
N ARG A 178 12.34 -0.40 -7.78
CA ARG A 178 13.28 -0.44 -8.89
C ARG A 178 14.60 0.16 -8.44
N GLY A 179 15.49 -0.68 -7.88
CA GLY A 179 16.91 -0.38 -7.93
C GLY A 179 17.32 -0.09 -9.37
N GLN A 180 18.35 0.72 -9.61
CA GLN A 180 18.85 1.02 -10.96
C GLN A 180 19.41 -0.25 -11.63
N LEU A 181 18.56 -1.15 -12.08
CA LEU A 181 18.79 -1.92 -13.29
C LEU A 181 18.28 -1.06 -14.42
N SER A 182 19.18 -0.24 -14.96
CA SER A 182 19.04 0.41 -16.25
C SER A 182 18.86 -0.65 -17.34
N LEU A 183 17.63 -1.16 -17.48
CA LEU A 183 17.20 -1.63 -18.77
C LEU A 183 17.00 -0.38 -19.62
N VAL A 184 18.09 0.04 -20.26
CA VAL A 184 18.04 0.88 -21.44
C VAL A 184 17.04 0.21 -22.37
N GLU A 185 15.84 0.79 -22.49
CA GLU A 185 14.93 0.44 -23.57
C GLU A 185 15.67 0.80 -24.86
N SER A 186 16.28 -0.20 -25.48
CA SER A 186 16.72 -0.08 -26.85
C SER A 186 15.48 0.12 -27.69
N GLU A 187 15.23 1.35 -28.08
CA GLU A 187 14.33 1.69 -29.17
C GLU A 187 14.69 0.80 -30.38
N ARG A 188 13.68 0.09 -30.91
CA ARG A 188 13.68 -0.43 -32.27
C ARG A 188 12.49 0.17 -32.99
#